data_AF-A0A820JKP9-F1
#
_entry.id   AF-A0A820JKP9-F1
#
_cell.length_a   1.000
_cell.length_b   1.000
_cell.length_c   1.000
_cell.angle_alpha   90.00
_cell.angle_beta   90.00
_cell.angle_gamma   90.00
#
_symmetry.space_group_name_H-M   'P 1'
#
loop_
_entity.id
_entity.type
_entity.pdbx_description
1 polymer ?
#
loop_
_entity_poly.entity_id
_entity_poly.type
_entity_poly.pdbx_seq_one_letter_code
_entity_poly.pdbx_strand_id
1 'polypeptide(L)'
;PPLYRFIGYFSKKLNHDTQQSINNFSCLSILPPFAQYHEYNQLLIAFIYYLIRSNTSTNLACCSPARPLDNTTLFIFHIYCLDVIFDYINNANQTSITLDTLARQTSIHPRDILSSLYSKNLILPCSIDKTSIYL
;
A
#
# COMPACT_ATOMS: atom_id res chain seq x y z
N PRO A 1 8.07 -16.27 31.61
CA PRO A 1 7.55 -15.09 30.87
C PRO A 1 7.88 -15.16 29.37
N PRO A 2 6.95 -14.79 28.46
CA PRO A 2 7.28 -14.75 27.04
C PRO A 2 8.35 -13.68 26.78
N LEU A 3 9.42 -14.08 26.10
CA LEU A 3 10.45 -13.17 25.62
C LEU A 3 9.94 -12.52 24.33
N TYR A 4 9.57 -11.24 24.40
CA TYR A 4 9.28 -10.45 23.20
C TYR A 4 10.60 -10.07 22.53
N ARG A 5 10.69 -10.31 21.22
CA ARG A 5 11.85 -9.90 20.42
C ARG A 5 11.43 -8.79 19.46
N PHE A 6 12.18 -7.70 19.46
CA PHE A 6 12.01 -6.63 18.49
C PHE A 6 12.46 -7.13 17.11
N ILE A 7 11.59 -7.00 16.10
CA ILE A 7 11.82 -7.50 14.73
C ILE A 7 11.98 -6.35 13.74
N GLY A 8 11.20 -5.28 13.91
CA GLY A 8 11.22 -4.12 13.04
C GLY A 8 10.21 -3.08 13.47
N TYR A 9 10.18 -1.97 12.74
CA TYR A 9 9.30 -0.85 13.00
C TYR A 9 8.99 -0.05 11.73
N PHE A 10 7.96 0.78 11.83
CA PHE A 10 7.81 1.93 10.95
C PHE A 10 7.72 3.20 11.78
N SER A 11 8.17 4.33 11.25
CA SER A 11 8.07 5.64 11.90
C SER A 11 7.02 6.50 11.22
N LYS A 12 6.33 7.34 11.99
CA LYS A 12 5.33 8.27 11.49
C LYS A 12 5.53 9.64 12.12
N LYS A 13 5.42 10.71 11.31
CA LYS A 13 5.45 12.08 11.80
C LYS A 13 4.13 12.42 12.49
N LEU A 14 4.22 13.06 13.65
CA LEU A 14 3.08 13.50 14.44
C LEU A 14 2.49 14.84 13.96
N ASN A 15 3.26 15.65 13.23
CA ASN A 15 2.87 17.03 12.89
C ASN A 15 1.93 17.06 11.69
N HIS A 16 0.70 17.56 11.94
CA HIS A 16 -0.42 17.66 11.01
C HIS A 16 -0.33 18.81 9.98
N ASP A 17 0.72 19.63 10.02
CA ASP A 17 0.81 20.88 9.24
C ASP A 17 1.10 20.72 7.75
N THR A 18 1.14 19.50 7.23
CA THR A 18 1.14 19.30 5.78
C THR A 18 0.09 18.26 5.40
N GLN A 19 -1.10 18.75 5.06
CA GLN A 19 -2.09 18.06 4.21
C GLN A 19 -1.54 17.61 2.84
N GLN A 20 -0.22 17.74 2.60
CA GLN A 20 0.43 17.64 1.30
C GLN A 20 1.33 16.41 1.16
N SER A 21 1.69 15.69 2.24
CA SER A 21 2.44 14.45 2.09
C SER A 21 1.49 13.25 2.07
N ILE A 22 1.32 12.65 0.89
CA ILE A 22 0.69 11.33 0.69
C ILE A 22 1.36 10.20 1.51
N ASN A 23 2.50 10.48 2.15
CA ASN A 23 3.29 9.52 2.91
C ASN A 23 2.84 9.48 4.38
N ASN A 24 2.17 8.41 4.80
CA ASN A 24 1.72 8.23 6.19
C ASN A 24 2.83 7.81 7.16
N PHE A 25 3.90 7.21 6.65
CA PHE A 25 5.08 6.82 7.42
C PHE A 25 6.34 7.40 6.77
N SER A 26 7.41 7.54 7.54
CA SER A 26 8.69 8.12 7.11
C SER A 26 9.80 7.09 6.94
N CYS A 27 9.78 5.99 7.69
CA CYS A 27 10.74 4.90 7.59
C CYS A 27 10.04 3.57 7.85
N LEU A 28 10.40 2.52 7.13
CA LEU A 28 10.04 1.13 7.42
C LEU A 28 11.36 0.35 7.49
N SER A 29 11.56 -0.41 8.56
CA SER A 29 12.81 -1.14 8.77
C SER A 29 12.58 -2.45 9.50
N ILE A 30 13.16 -3.52 8.95
CA ILE A 30 13.33 -4.81 9.61
C ILE A 30 14.79 -4.93 10.04
N LEU A 31 15.04 -5.44 11.25
CA LEU A 31 16.40 -5.61 11.73
C LEU A 31 17.16 -6.61 10.84
N PRO A 32 18.49 -6.45 10.64
CA PRO A 32 19.27 -7.31 9.76
C PRO A 32 19.11 -8.83 9.98
N PRO A 33 19.02 -9.35 11.23
CA PRO A 33 18.81 -10.79 11.46
C PRO A 33 17.48 -11.33 10.93
N PHE A 34 16.52 -10.46 10.67
CA PHE A 34 15.18 -10.78 10.19
C PHE A 34 14.93 -10.32 8.75
N ALA A 35 15.86 -9.58 8.14
CA ALA A 35 15.67 -8.95 6.84
C ALA A 35 15.45 -9.95 5.69
N GLN A 36 15.91 -11.20 5.87
CA GLN A 36 15.69 -12.29 4.91
C GLN A 36 14.24 -12.81 4.88
N TYR A 37 13.44 -12.53 5.91
CA TYR A 37 12.04 -12.96 5.98
C TYR A 37 11.14 -11.83 5.44
N HIS A 38 10.77 -11.96 4.17
CA HIS A 38 9.95 -10.98 3.46
C HIS A 38 8.57 -10.79 4.12
N GLU A 39 8.09 -11.80 4.84
CA GLU A 39 6.80 -11.81 5.53
C GLU A 39 6.70 -10.73 6.61
N TYR A 40 7.81 -10.37 7.28
CA TYR A 40 7.79 -9.29 8.27
C TYR A 40 7.60 -7.92 7.61
N ASN A 41 8.19 -7.71 6.43
CA ASN A 41 7.95 -6.49 5.65
C ASN A 41 6.49 -6.44 5.18
N GLN A 42 5.96 -7.56 4.67
CA GLN A 42 4.56 -7.64 4.25
C GLN A 42 3.61 -7.36 5.42
N LEU A 43 3.90 -7.91 6.61
CA LEU A 43 3.13 -7.65 7.83
C LEU A 43 3.17 -6.18 8.24
N LEU A 44 4.34 -5.55 8.25
CA LEU A 44 4.44 -4.12 8.58
C LEU A 44 3.69 -3.25 7.57
N ILE A 45 3.79 -3.55 6.28
CA ILE A 45 3.05 -2.85 5.22
C ILE A 45 1.54 -3.02 5.42
N ALA A 46 1.06 -4.25 5.60
CA ALA A 46 -0.34 -4.53 5.83
C ALA A 46 -0.87 -3.80 7.07
N PHE A 47 -0.08 -3.77 8.16
CA PHE A 47 -0.44 -3.07 9.38
C PHE A 47 -0.51 -1.55 9.19
N ILE A 48 0.40 -0.94 8.43
CA ILE A 48 0.34 0.49 8.09
C ILE A 48 -0.97 0.84 7.38
N TYR A 49 -1.38 0.05 6.38
CA TYR A 49 -2.61 0.29 5.63
C TYR A 49 -3.87 -0.03 6.44
N TYR A 50 -3.80 -1.00 7.35
CA TYR A 50 -4.86 -1.23 8.34
C TYR A 50 -5.09 0.03 9.19
N LEU A 51 -4.02 0.66 9.71
CA LEU A 51 -4.11 1.88 10.53
C LEU A 51 -4.67 3.10 9.76
N ILE A 52 -4.42 3.16 8.45
CA ILE A 52 -4.99 4.21 7.59
C ILE A 52 -6.51 3.99 7.47
N ARG A 53 -6.92 2.76 7.15
CA ARG A 53 -8.32 2.40 6.93
C ARG A 53 -9.18 2.53 8.19
N SER A 54 -8.62 2.19 9.35
CA SER A 54 -9.30 2.32 10.63
C SER A 54 -9.48 3.78 11.08
N ASN A 55 -8.91 4.77 10.36
CA ASN A 55 -8.85 6.18 10.74
C ASN A 55 -8.31 6.42 12.17
N THR A 56 -7.69 5.41 12.80
CA THR A 56 -7.28 5.47 14.22
C THR A 56 -6.11 6.41 14.44
N SER A 57 -5.46 6.89 13.37
CA SER A 57 -4.29 7.76 13.48
C SER A 57 -4.11 8.74 12.30
N THR A 58 -5.01 8.81 11.33
CA THR A 58 -4.82 9.59 10.08
C THR A 58 -6.07 10.29 9.61
N ASN A 59 -5.92 11.51 9.08
CA ASN A 59 -6.94 12.23 8.30
C ASN A 59 -6.83 11.96 6.78
N LEU A 60 -6.04 10.95 6.35
CA LEU A 60 -5.84 10.63 4.93
C LEU A 60 -6.79 9.50 4.49
N ALA A 61 -7.47 9.71 3.37
CA ALA A 61 -8.28 8.67 2.73
C ALA A 61 -7.44 7.61 1.99
N CYS A 62 -6.28 8.02 1.44
CA CYS A 62 -5.36 7.15 0.70
C CYS A 62 -3.92 7.58 0.96
N CYS A 63 -2.99 6.63 1.02
CA CYS A 63 -1.56 6.92 1.25
C CYS A 63 -0.64 6.19 0.27
N SER A 64 0.58 6.70 0.16
CA SER A 64 1.73 6.10 -0.51
C SER A 64 2.83 5.80 0.51
N PRO A 65 3.75 4.87 0.21
CA PRO A 65 4.92 4.67 1.06
C PRO A 65 5.90 5.85 0.96
N ALA A 66 6.60 6.15 2.06
CA ALA A 66 7.68 7.14 2.04
C ALA A 66 8.77 6.74 1.05
N ARG A 67 9.31 7.73 0.33
CA ARG A 67 10.39 7.55 -0.63
C ARG A 67 11.68 8.20 -0.11
N PRO A 68 12.86 7.65 -0.45
CA PRO A 68 13.07 6.43 -1.24
C PRO A 68 12.81 5.15 -0.45
N LEU A 69 12.22 4.14 -1.09
CA LEU A 69 12.20 2.75 -0.61
C LEU A 69 13.40 2.01 -1.21
N ASP A 70 13.94 1.03 -0.50
CA ASP A 70 14.85 0.06 -1.09
C ASP A 70 14.10 -0.87 -2.06
N ASN A 71 14.83 -1.45 -3.02
CA ASN A 71 14.23 -2.28 -4.09
C ASN A 71 13.42 -3.46 -3.54
N THR A 72 13.88 -4.07 -2.44
CA THR A 72 13.21 -5.22 -1.82
C THR A 72 11.89 -4.80 -1.20
N THR A 73 11.88 -3.75 -0.39
CA THR A 73 10.64 -3.23 0.20
C THR A 73 9.66 -2.74 -0.88
N LEU A 74 10.16 -2.10 -1.94
CA LEU A 74 9.32 -1.68 -3.07
C LEU A 74 8.67 -2.88 -3.78
N PHE A 75 9.43 -3.96 -4.01
CA PHE A 75 8.89 -5.19 -4.58
C PHE A 75 7.81 -5.83 -3.70
N ILE A 76 8.06 -5.93 -2.40
CA ILE A 76 7.07 -6.47 -1.43
C ILE A 76 5.83 -5.57 -1.37
N PHE A 77 6.00 -4.25 -1.47
CA PHE A 77 4.89 -3.32 -1.55
C PHE A 77 4.04 -3.54 -2.80
N HIS A 78 4.64 -3.79 -3.97
CA HIS A 78 3.89 -4.13 -5.18
C HIS A 78 3.11 -5.43 -5.05
N ILE A 79 3.69 -6.46 -4.42
CA ILE A 79 2.97 -7.71 -4.12
C ILE A 79 1.76 -7.42 -3.23
N TYR A 80 1.96 -6.72 -2.12
CA TYR A 80 0.87 -6.34 -1.21
C TYR A 80 -0.25 -5.58 -1.95
N CYS A 81 0.10 -4.61 -2.80
CA CYS A 81 -0.88 -3.88 -3.60
C CYS A 81 -1.72 -4.82 -4.47
N LEU A 82 -1.08 -5.75 -5.18
CA LEU A 82 -1.76 -6.70 -6.05
C LEU A 82 -2.65 -7.65 -5.27
N ASP A 83 -2.17 -8.18 -4.14
CA ASP A 83 -2.95 -9.07 -3.27
C ASP A 83 -4.26 -8.39 -2.83
N VAL A 84 -4.17 -7.15 -2.34
CA VAL A 84 -5.34 -6.38 -1.88
C VAL A 84 -6.27 -6.01 -3.05
N ILE A 85 -5.72 -5.69 -4.22
CA ILE A 85 -6.52 -5.40 -5.42
C ILE A 85 -7.28 -6.64 -5.88
N PHE A 86 -6.62 -7.80 -5.98
CA PHE A 86 -7.25 -9.05 -6.39
C PHE A 86 -8.28 -9.53 -5.39
N ASP A 87 -7.99 -9.43 -4.09
CA ASP A 87 -8.97 -9.71 -3.05
C ASP A 87 -10.21 -8.82 -3.19
N TYR A 88 -10.03 -7.52 -3.48
CA TYR A 88 -11.17 -6.64 -3.71
C TYR A 88 -11.97 -7.04 -4.96
N ILE A 89 -11.30 -7.31 -6.09
CA ILE A 89 -11.96 -7.71 -7.34
C ILE A 89 -12.75 -9.01 -7.17
N ASN A 90 -12.13 -10.02 -6.56
CA ASN A 90 -12.76 -11.33 -6.33
C ASN A 90 -14.03 -11.21 -5.47
N ASN A 91 -14.09 -10.21 -4.58
CA ASN A 91 -15.24 -9.98 -3.71
C ASN A 91 -16.28 -9.01 -4.30
N ALA A 92 -15.90 -8.15 -5.26
CA ALA A 92 -16.76 -7.09 -5.77
C ALA A 92 -17.88 -7.60 -6.69
N ASN A 93 -17.77 -8.80 -7.27
CA ASN A 93 -18.73 -9.37 -8.24
C ASN A 93 -19.13 -8.37 -9.36
N GLN A 94 -18.22 -7.48 -9.75
CA GLN A 94 -18.43 -6.42 -10.74
C GLN A 94 -17.55 -6.66 -11.97
N THR A 95 -18.06 -6.31 -13.15
CA THR A 95 -17.35 -6.44 -14.43
C THR A 95 -16.41 -5.27 -14.72
N SER A 96 -16.52 -4.17 -13.97
CA SER A 96 -15.66 -2.99 -14.11
C SER A 96 -15.54 -2.27 -12.78
N ILE A 97 -14.35 -1.71 -12.52
CA ILE A 97 -14.03 -1.03 -11.28
C ILE A 97 -13.23 0.23 -11.62
N THR A 98 -13.61 1.37 -11.04
CA THR A 98 -12.88 2.63 -11.28
C THR A 98 -11.68 2.75 -10.35
N LEU A 99 -10.64 3.43 -10.81
CA LEU A 99 -9.43 3.64 -10.01
C LEU A 99 -9.73 4.33 -8.66
N ASP A 100 -10.66 5.28 -8.66
CA ASP A 100 -11.07 5.97 -7.43
C ASP A 100 -11.76 5.05 -6.43
N THR A 101 -12.57 4.08 -6.90
CA THR A 101 -13.18 3.09 -6.01
C THR A 101 -12.14 2.16 -5.39
N LEU A 102 -11.19 1.67 -6.20
CA LEU A 102 -10.06 0.87 -5.70
C LEU A 102 -9.24 1.65 -4.66
N ALA A 103 -8.88 2.90 -4.95
CA ALA A 103 -8.10 3.72 -4.04
C ALA A 103 -8.82 3.92 -2.69
N ARG A 104 -10.12 4.18 -2.73
CA ARG A 104 -10.94 4.37 -1.52
C ARG A 104 -11.04 3.10 -0.67
N GLN A 105 -11.21 1.96 -1.31
CA GLN A 105 -11.44 0.67 -0.62
C GLN A 105 -10.13 0.09 -0.07
N THR A 106 -9.04 0.24 -0.82
CA THR A 106 -7.73 -0.27 -0.41
C THR A 106 -6.95 0.69 0.49
N SER A 107 -7.31 1.98 0.47
CA SER A 107 -6.57 3.10 1.05
C SER A 107 -5.18 3.31 0.44
N ILE A 108 -4.94 2.73 -0.75
CA ILE A 108 -3.70 2.87 -1.53
C ILE A 108 -3.86 4.04 -2.49
N HIS A 109 -2.84 4.89 -2.58
CA HIS A 109 -2.86 6.01 -3.49
C HIS A 109 -2.99 5.55 -4.97
N PRO A 110 -3.83 6.20 -5.80
CA PRO A 110 -4.08 5.80 -7.20
C PRO A 110 -2.81 5.57 -8.03
N ARG A 111 -1.79 6.42 -7.81
CA ARG A 111 -0.47 6.29 -8.46
C ARG A 111 0.18 4.92 -8.21
N ASP A 112 0.11 4.41 -6.99
CA ASP A 112 0.77 3.16 -6.62
C ASP A 112 -0.02 1.95 -7.11
N ILE A 113 -1.35 2.05 -7.18
CA ILE A 113 -2.22 1.06 -7.84
C ILE A 113 -1.82 0.96 -9.32
N LEU A 114 -1.78 2.09 -10.03
CA LEU A 114 -1.37 2.13 -11.44
C LEU A 114 0.05 1.58 -11.63
N SER A 115 1.00 2.01 -10.79
CA SER A 115 2.38 1.51 -10.87
C SER A 115 2.46 0.00 -10.66
N SER A 116 1.67 -0.56 -9.74
CA SER A 116 1.67 -1.99 -9.45
C SER A 116 1.07 -2.80 -10.58
N LEU A 117 -0.07 -2.38 -11.11
CA LEU A 117 -0.72 -3.03 -12.25
C LEU A 117 0.13 -2.92 -13.53
N TYR A 118 0.72 -1.75 -13.78
CA TYR A 118 1.62 -1.54 -14.91
C TYR A 118 2.86 -2.44 -14.83
N SER A 119 3.43 -2.62 -13.64
CA SER A 119 4.61 -3.49 -13.44
C SER A 119 4.36 -4.96 -13.78
N LYS A 120 3.09 -5.38 -13.83
CA LYS A 120 2.65 -6.74 -14.17
C LYS A 120 1.96 -6.84 -15.53
N ASN A 121 1.97 -5.78 -16.33
CA ASN A 121 1.25 -5.71 -17.61
C ASN A 121 -0.26 -6.00 -17.49
N LEU A 122 -0.88 -5.54 -16.39
CA LEU A 122 -2.30 -5.72 -16.10
C LEU A 122 -3.15 -4.50 -16.49
N ILE A 123 -2.59 -3.52 -17.22
CA ILE A 123 -3.30 -2.34 -17.69
C ILE A 123 -3.33 -2.37 -19.21
N LEU A 124 -4.53 -2.23 -19.77
CA LEU A 124 -4.72 -2.00 -21.21
C LEU A 124 -5.04 -0.52 -21.46
N PRO A 125 -4.41 0.12 -22.45
CA PRO A 125 -4.75 1.50 -22.82
C PRO A 125 -6.16 1.53 -23.44
N CYS A 126 -7.07 2.26 -22.80
CA CYS A 126 -8.40 2.51 -23.35
C CYS A 126 -8.43 3.88 -24.07
N SER A 127 -8.93 3.91 -25.30
CA SER A 127 -9.04 5.13 -26.12
C SER A 127 -10.24 6.00 -25.75
N ILE A 128 -11.23 5.44 -25.05
CA ILE A 128 -12.54 6.05 -24.81
C ILE A 128 -12.66 6.59 -23.39
N ASP A 129 -12.12 5.88 -22.40
CA ASP A 129 -12.16 6.28 -20.99
C ASP A 129 -10.79 6.08 -20.33
N LYS A 130 -10.20 7.17 -19.85
CA LYS A 130 -8.87 7.18 -19.19
C LYS A 130 -8.96 6.97 -17.68
N THR A 131 -10.16 6.88 -17.11
CA THR A 131 -10.40 6.85 -15.67
C THR A 131 -10.83 5.48 -15.14
N SER A 132 -11.33 4.62 -16.03
CA SER A 132 -11.76 3.26 -15.70
C SER A 132 -10.66 2.25 -16.00
N ILE A 133 -10.47 1.28 -15.08
CA ILE A 133 -9.60 0.14 -15.31
C ILE A 133 -10.50 -1.04 -15.67
N TYR A 134 -10.28 -1.59 -16.87
CA TYR A 134 -10.88 -2.84 -17.29
C TYR A 134 -9.87 -3.95 -16.99
N LEU A 135 -10.19 -4.81 -16.03
CA LEU A 135 -9.38 -5.95 -15.61
C LEU A 135 -10.05 -7.24 -16.09
#